data_AF-A0A448ZRI7-F1
#
_entry.id   AF-A0A448ZRI7-F1
#
_cell.length_a   1.000
_cell.length_b   1.000
_cell.length_c   1.000
_cell.angle_alpha   90.00
_cell.angle_beta   90.00
_cell.angle_gamma   90.00
#
_symmetry.space_group_name_H-M   'P 1'
#
loop_
_entity.id
_entity.type
_entity.pdbx_description
1 polymer ?
#
loop_
_entity_poly.entity_id
_entity_poly.type
_entity_poly.pdbx_seq_one_letter_code
_entity_poly.pdbx_strand_id
1 'polypeptide(L)'
;MLKNLLDACGAALAFYVVGYAFAFGGQEETTATTFLGYKGFASAGLSPSFWFFEYTFSATSVTIVAGTLAERCQMVAYLCYSVALAGFVYPVVAHSVWSNNGFLSVSNTENPLLGIGSIDFAGSGVVHVTGGATALLATIILGPRRGRFYDAQGDPLETPNPFPGHSVALQLLGTMILWFGWFGFNPGSALILGIDKAGEVAAVAAVSTALSGAAGGITALFTNLYLVERFTGEPYFSILHAMNGSLSGLVAVTC
;
A
#
# COMPACT_ATOMS: atom_id res chain seq x y z
N MET A 1 4.65 0.71 -17.34
CA MET A 1 3.97 2.01 -17.23
C MET A 1 2.50 1.95 -17.63
N LEU A 2 2.13 1.37 -18.78
CA LEU A 2 0.70 1.22 -19.17
C LEU A 2 -0.15 0.55 -18.07
N LYS A 3 0.35 -0.54 -17.47
CA LYS A 3 -0.30 -1.25 -16.36
C LYS A 3 -0.65 -0.33 -15.17
N ASN A 4 0.31 0.48 -14.70
CA ASN A 4 0.08 1.42 -13.61
C ASN A 4 -0.95 2.52 -13.96
N LEU A 5 -0.96 3.00 -15.21
CA LEU A 5 -1.97 3.96 -15.66
C LEU A 5 -3.37 3.33 -15.64
N LEU A 6 -3.49 2.11 -16.17
CA LEU A 6 -4.76 1.40 -16.17
C LEU A 6 -5.23 0.99 -14.78
N ASP A 7 -4.32 0.74 -13.84
CA ASP A 7 -4.68 0.59 -12.42
C ASP A 7 -5.30 1.85 -11.86
N ALA A 8 -4.70 3.02 -12.11
CA ALA A 8 -5.27 4.27 -11.64
C ALA A 8 -6.68 4.49 -12.21
N CYS A 9 -6.87 4.26 -13.52
CA CYS A 9 -8.18 4.37 -14.15
C CYS A 9 -9.18 3.34 -13.60
N GLY A 10 -8.78 2.07 -13.51
CA GLY A 10 -9.63 0.97 -13.04
C GLY A 10 -10.02 1.15 -11.57
N ALA A 11 -9.06 1.52 -10.72
CA ALA A 11 -9.29 1.79 -9.31
C ALA A 11 -10.22 2.99 -9.11
N ALA A 12 -10.03 4.09 -9.86
CA ALA A 12 -10.91 5.25 -9.79
C ALA A 12 -12.36 4.87 -10.10
N LEU A 13 -12.59 4.16 -11.20
CA LEU A 13 -13.93 3.74 -11.62
C LEU A 13 -14.54 2.71 -10.66
N ALA A 14 -13.79 1.68 -10.29
CA ALA A 14 -14.28 0.63 -9.40
C ALA A 14 -14.60 1.17 -7.99
N PHE A 15 -13.73 2.01 -7.45
CA PHE A 15 -13.93 2.64 -6.15
C PHE A 15 -15.10 3.63 -6.18
N TYR A 16 -15.29 4.36 -7.28
CA TYR A 16 -16.46 5.23 -7.46
C TYR A 16 -17.78 4.45 -7.51
N VAL A 17 -17.85 3.39 -8.31
CA VAL A 17 -19.12 2.68 -8.53
C VAL A 17 -19.54 1.84 -7.32
N VAL A 18 -18.61 1.11 -6.71
CA VAL A 18 -18.92 0.18 -5.61
C VAL A 18 -17.98 0.30 -4.41
N GLY A 19 -16.69 0.61 -4.62
CA GLY A 19 -15.71 0.47 -3.55
C GLY A 19 -15.93 1.41 -2.37
N TYR A 20 -16.28 2.68 -2.62
CA TYR A 20 -16.63 3.60 -1.54
C TYR A 20 -17.83 3.08 -0.74
N ALA A 21 -18.87 2.61 -1.44
CA ALA A 21 -20.10 2.13 -0.81
C ALA A 21 -19.82 0.97 0.15
N PHE A 22 -18.96 0.04 -0.26
CA PHE A 22 -18.55 -1.08 0.58
C PHE A 22 -17.62 -0.65 1.72
N ALA A 23 -16.77 0.34 1.53
CA ALA A 23 -15.85 0.82 2.57
C ALA A 23 -16.57 1.63 3.66
N PHE A 24 -17.40 2.59 3.28
CA PHE A 24 -17.90 3.64 4.19
C PHE A 24 -19.42 3.86 4.14
N GLY A 25 -20.13 3.13 3.29
CA GLY A 25 -21.56 3.31 3.05
C GLY A 25 -22.44 3.03 4.26
N GLY A 26 -23.16 4.05 4.73
CA GLY A 26 -24.11 3.92 5.85
C GLY A 26 -23.48 4.05 7.24
N GLN A 27 -22.18 4.40 7.33
CA GLN A 27 -21.43 4.43 8.59
C GLN A 27 -21.87 5.50 9.60
N GLU A 28 -22.69 6.45 9.17
CA GLU A 28 -23.24 7.52 10.02
C GLU A 28 -24.69 7.22 10.46
N GLU A 29 -25.34 6.20 9.87
CA GLU A 29 -26.75 5.92 10.12
C GLU A 29 -26.99 4.92 11.27
N THR A 30 -25.97 4.15 11.61
CA THR A 30 -26.05 3.12 12.64
C THR A 30 -24.74 3.07 13.42
N THR A 31 -24.80 2.57 14.66
CA THR A 31 -23.62 2.22 15.45
C THR A 31 -23.37 0.72 15.45
N ALA A 32 -24.27 -0.07 14.86
CA ALA A 32 -24.13 -1.52 14.79
C ALA A 32 -22.92 -1.92 13.94
N THR A 33 -22.19 -2.92 14.39
CA THR A 33 -21.08 -3.49 13.61
C THR A 33 -21.60 -4.17 12.35
N THR A 34 -20.99 -3.86 11.21
CA THR A 34 -21.27 -4.46 9.90
C THR A 34 -20.01 -5.04 9.28
N PHE A 35 -20.20 -6.01 8.38
CA PHE A 35 -19.08 -6.56 7.61
C PHE A 35 -18.74 -5.72 6.37
N LEU A 36 -19.74 -5.07 5.78
CA LEU A 36 -19.59 -4.16 4.65
C LEU A 36 -20.54 -2.97 4.78
N GLY A 37 -20.17 -1.84 4.19
CA GLY A 37 -21.08 -0.75 3.92
C GLY A 37 -22.13 -1.14 2.88
N TYR A 38 -23.34 -0.57 2.99
CA TYR A 38 -24.52 -1.02 2.25
C TYR A 38 -25.23 0.10 1.46
N LYS A 39 -24.64 1.29 1.41
CA LYS A 39 -25.22 2.51 0.79
C LYS A 39 -24.16 3.34 0.07
N GLY A 40 -24.59 4.30 -0.75
CA GLY A 40 -23.68 5.23 -1.43
C GLY A 40 -23.03 4.67 -2.70
N PHE A 41 -23.67 3.68 -3.35
CA PHE A 41 -23.25 3.18 -4.67
C PHE A 41 -23.21 4.31 -5.71
N ALA A 42 -22.28 4.22 -6.66
CA ALA A 42 -21.96 5.29 -7.61
C ALA A 42 -21.68 6.63 -6.92
N SER A 43 -21.07 6.58 -5.74
CA SER A 43 -20.73 7.73 -4.92
C SER A 43 -21.89 8.70 -4.66
N ALA A 44 -23.12 8.19 -4.58
CA ALA A 44 -24.30 8.99 -4.32
C ALA A 44 -24.32 9.54 -2.88
N GLY A 45 -24.48 10.86 -2.74
CA GLY A 45 -24.60 11.53 -1.43
C GLY A 45 -23.29 11.73 -0.67
N LEU A 46 -22.14 11.57 -1.33
CA LEU A 46 -20.83 11.59 -0.68
C LEU A 46 -20.17 12.97 -0.66
N SER A 47 -19.24 13.15 0.28
CA SER A 47 -18.25 14.22 0.24
C SER A 47 -17.21 13.94 -0.87
N PRO A 48 -17.10 14.79 -1.91
CA PRO A 48 -16.12 14.59 -2.98
C PRO A 48 -14.68 14.59 -2.50
N SER A 49 -14.36 15.35 -1.44
CA SER A 49 -13.00 15.40 -0.88
C SER A 49 -12.64 14.11 -0.16
N PHE A 50 -13.55 13.56 0.63
CA PHE A 50 -13.33 12.29 1.34
C PHE A 50 -13.27 11.12 0.36
N TRP A 51 -14.15 11.08 -0.64
CA TRP A 51 -14.05 10.08 -1.71
C TRP A 51 -12.70 10.16 -2.43
N PHE A 52 -12.27 11.37 -2.82
CA PHE A 52 -11.00 11.54 -3.52
C PHE A 52 -9.82 11.06 -2.66
N PHE A 53 -9.81 11.42 -1.38
CA PHE A 53 -8.79 10.98 -0.44
C PHE A 53 -8.72 9.45 -0.36
N GLU A 54 -9.83 8.79 -0.05
CA GLU A 54 -9.88 7.33 0.10
C GLU A 54 -9.61 6.56 -1.20
N TYR A 55 -10.03 7.10 -2.34
CA TYR A 55 -9.71 6.53 -3.65
C TYR A 55 -8.19 6.43 -3.84
N THR A 56 -7.42 7.44 -3.44
CA THR A 56 -5.95 7.41 -3.63
C THR A 56 -5.30 6.29 -2.84
N PHE A 57 -5.85 5.92 -1.68
CA PHE A 57 -5.38 4.81 -0.84
C PHE A 57 -5.73 3.47 -1.48
N SER A 58 -6.96 3.33 -2.00
CA SER A 58 -7.36 2.17 -2.79
C SER A 58 -6.44 1.96 -4.00
N ALA A 59 -6.20 3.01 -4.78
CA ALA A 59 -5.32 2.97 -5.95
C ALA A 59 -3.87 2.61 -5.56
N THR A 60 -3.40 3.09 -4.42
CA THR A 60 -2.07 2.74 -3.88
C THR A 60 -1.98 1.25 -3.60
N SER A 61 -2.98 0.67 -2.91
CA SER A 61 -3.00 -0.77 -2.61
C SER A 61 -2.96 -1.63 -3.89
N VAL A 62 -3.70 -1.21 -4.92
CA VAL A 62 -3.74 -1.88 -6.23
C VAL A 62 -2.39 -1.84 -6.95
N THR A 63 -1.75 -0.68 -6.97
CA THR A 63 -0.50 -0.47 -7.71
C THR A 63 0.72 -1.13 -7.05
N ILE A 64 0.64 -1.50 -5.76
CA ILE A 64 1.66 -2.34 -5.10
C ILE A 64 1.79 -3.70 -5.83
N VAL A 65 0.65 -4.29 -6.21
CA VAL A 65 0.62 -5.60 -6.89
C VAL A 65 1.27 -5.51 -8.27
N ALA A 66 1.14 -4.37 -8.95
CA ALA A 66 1.58 -4.14 -10.32
C ALA A 66 3.03 -4.57 -10.61
N GLY A 67 3.94 -4.17 -9.71
CA GLY A 67 5.38 -4.41 -9.87
C GLY A 67 5.75 -5.90 -9.76
N THR A 68 5.00 -6.66 -8.97
CA THR A 68 5.30 -8.08 -8.70
C THR A 68 4.91 -9.00 -9.87
N LEU A 69 3.88 -8.59 -10.62
CA LEU A 69 3.32 -9.31 -11.75
C LEU A 69 3.86 -8.83 -13.11
N ALA A 70 4.86 -7.94 -13.09
CA ALA A 70 5.50 -7.43 -14.28
C ALA A 70 6.05 -8.54 -15.18
N GLU A 71 6.14 -8.25 -16.48
CA GLU A 71 6.74 -9.08 -17.55
C GLU A 71 5.97 -10.36 -17.94
N ARG A 72 5.24 -11.00 -17.02
CA ARG A 72 4.64 -12.34 -17.27
C ARG A 72 3.13 -12.48 -17.01
N CYS A 73 2.48 -11.50 -16.38
CA CYS A 73 1.03 -11.51 -16.21
C CYS A 73 0.31 -10.98 -17.46
N GLN A 74 -0.68 -11.74 -17.93
CA GLN A 74 -1.60 -11.37 -19.02
C GLN A 74 -2.36 -10.07 -18.67
N MET A 75 -2.52 -9.17 -19.64
CA MET A 75 -3.13 -7.85 -19.39
C MET A 75 -4.60 -7.95 -18.93
N VAL A 76 -5.38 -8.88 -19.47
CA VAL A 76 -6.79 -9.02 -19.09
C VAL A 76 -6.90 -9.47 -17.62
N ALA A 77 -6.15 -10.50 -17.22
CA ALA A 77 -6.10 -10.96 -15.84
C ALA A 77 -5.63 -9.85 -14.88
N TYR A 78 -4.69 -9.03 -15.34
CA TYR A 78 -4.20 -7.85 -14.64
C TYR A 78 -5.33 -6.85 -14.34
N LEU A 79 -6.11 -6.45 -15.36
CA LEU A 79 -7.20 -5.50 -15.17
C LEU A 79 -8.33 -6.07 -14.30
N CYS A 80 -8.63 -7.36 -14.44
CA CYS A 80 -9.65 -8.02 -13.61
C CYS A 80 -9.27 -8.00 -12.12
N TYR A 81 -8.03 -8.35 -11.75
CA TYR A 81 -7.65 -8.28 -10.32
C TYR A 81 -7.67 -6.83 -9.82
N SER A 82 -7.23 -5.88 -10.65
CA SER A 82 -7.13 -4.46 -10.29
C SER A 82 -8.50 -3.89 -9.91
N VAL A 83 -9.52 -4.15 -10.75
CA VAL A 83 -10.91 -3.78 -10.48
C VAL A 83 -11.48 -4.53 -9.27
N ALA A 84 -11.20 -5.83 -9.13
CA ALA A 84 -11.69 -6.62 -7.99
C ALA A 84 -11.07 -6.17 -6.65
N LEU A 85 -9.79 -5.81 -6.66
CA LEU A 85 -9.09 -5.31 -5.49
C LEU A 85 -9.61 -3.93 -5.09
N ALA A 86 -9.69 -2.99 -6.04
CA ALA A 86 -10.21 -1.65 -5.78
C ALA A 86 -11.70 -1.62 -5.42
N GLY A 87 -12.50 -2.44 -6.09
CA GLY A 87 -13.94 -2.45 -5.96
C GLY A 87 -14.48 -3.31 -4.82
N PHE A 88 -13.69 -4.25 -4.29
CA PHE A 88 -14.20 -5.18 -3.27
C PHE A 88 -13.19 -5.52 -2.18
N VAL A 89 -12.04 -6.13 -2.51
CA VAL A 89 -11.11 -6.66 -1.48
C VAL A 89 -10.57 -5.53 -0.58
N TYR A 90 -10.05 -4.45 -1.17
CA TYR A 90 -9.57 -3.30 -0.41
C TYR A 90 -10.70 -2.64 0.38
N PRO A 91 -11.86 -2.31 -0.22
CA PRO A 91 -13.00 -1.75 0.51
C PRO A 91 -13.45 -2.55 1.72
N VAL A 92 -13.47 -3.87 1.65
CA VAL A 92 -13.86 -4.72 2.79
C VAL A 92 -12.84 -4.59 3.94
N VAL A 93 -11.54 -4.55 3.62
CA VAL A 93 -10.50 -4.33 4.64
C VAL A 93 -10.60 -2.92 5.23
N ALA A 94 -10.77 -1.90 4.37
CA ALA A 94 -10.96 -0.52 4.81
C ALA A 94 -12.21 -0.38 5.70
N HIS A 95 -13.33 -1.03 5.34
CA HIS A 95 -14.53 -1.06 6.17
C HIS A 95 -14.24 -1.64 7.55
N SER A 96 -13.55 -2.77 7.58
CA SER A 96 -13.27 -3.50 8.81
C SER A 96 -12.52 -2.66 9.84
N VAL A 97 -11.57 -1.83 9.39
CA VAL A 97 -10.64 -1.07 10.25
C VAL A 97 -11.02 0.41 10.39
N TRP A 98 -11.43 1.07 9.31
CA TRP A 98 -11.63 2.53 9.27
C TRP A 98 -13.09 2.98 9.28
N SER A 99 -14.04 2.10 8.94
CA SER A 99 -15.44 2.49 9.07
C SER A 99 -15.84 2.56 10.54
N ASN A 100 -16.74 3.49 10.88
CA ASN A 100 -17.34 3.53 12.22
C ASN A 100 -18.09 2.24 12.59
N ASN A 101 -18.53 1.47 11.59
CA ASN A 101 -19.22 0.19 11.79
C ASN A 101 -18.31 -1.03 11.58
N GLY A 102 -17.02 -0.82 11.34
CA GLY A 102 -16.07 -1.92 11.16
C GLY A 102 -15.88 -2.75 12.42
N PHE A 103 -15.78 -4.07 12.29
CA PHE A 103 -15.61 -4.95 13.45
C PHE A 103 -14.23 -4.82 14.12
N LEU A 104 -13.20 -4.36 13.38
CA LEU A 104 -11.88 -4.04 13.93
C LEU A 104 -11.73 -2.54 14.24
N SER A 105 -12.74 -1.73 13.95
CA SER A 105 -12.66 -0.29 14.11
C SER A 105 -12.44 0.10 15.56
N VAL A 106 -11.67 1.15 15.77
CA VAL A 106 -11.54 1.81 17.09
C VAL A 106 -12.87 2.40 17.57
N SER A 107 -13.82 2.63 16.66
CA SER A 107 -15.18 3.07 16.97
C SER A 107 -16.10 1.94 17.49
N ASN A 108 -15.67 0.68 17.39
CA ASN A 108 -16.42 -0.46 17.91
C ASN A 108 -16.28 -0.54 19.45
N THR A 109 -17.28 -0.04 20.16
CA THR A 109 -17.30 -0.04 21.64
C THR A 109 -17.95 -1.29 22.24
N GLU A 110 -18.65 -2.11 21.45
CA GLU A 110 -19.34 -3.31 21.94
C GLU A 110 -18.37 -4.49 22.15
N ASN A 111 -17.48 -4.73 21.19
CA ASN A 111 -16.50 -5.82 21.24
C ASN A 111 -15.19 -5.45 20.53
N PRO A 112 -14.41 -4.49 21.07
CA PRO A 112 -13.17 -4.06 20.44
C PRO A 112 -12.11 -5.16 20.44
N LEU A 113 -11.44 -5.35 19.30
CA LEU A 113 -10.27 -6.24 19.22
C LEU A 113 -9.21 -5.78 20.25
N LEU A 114 -8.75 -6.71 21.09
CA LEU A 114 -7.75 -6.44 22.14
C LEU A 114 -8.11 -5.28 23.09
N GLY A 115 -9.40 -4.95 23.23
CA GLY A 115 -9.89 -3.90 24.12
C GLY A 115 -9.83 -2.47 23.58
N ILE A 116 -9.22 -2.23 22.41
CA ILE A 116 -9.08 -0.88 21.83
C ILE A 116 -9.42 -0.80 20.32
N GLY A 117 -9.57 -1.93 19.63
CA GLY A 117 -9.69 -1.98 18.17
C GLY A 117 -8.32 -1.99 17.47
N SER A 118 -8.34 -1.94 16.14
CA SER A 118 -7.15 -1.88 15.29
C SER A 118 -6.82 -0.43 14.98
N ILE A 119 -5.67 0.04 15.48
CA ILE A 119 -5.15 1.38 15.17
C ILE A 119 -4.28 1.28 13.92
N ASP A 120 -4.72 1.93 12.86
CA ASP A 120 -3.95 2.07 11.61
C ASP A 120 -4.19 3.49 11.08
N PHE A 121 -3.28 4.42 11.36
CA PHE A 121 -3.48 5.84 11.13
C PHE A 121 -3.69 6.21 9.66
N ALA A 122 -2.83 5.70 8.77
CA ALA A 122 -2.81 6.02 7.35
C ALA A 122 -2.72 4.76 6.46
N GLY A 123 -2.66 3.54 7.00
CA GLY A 123 -2.82 2.32 6.19
C GLY A 123 -1.58 1.46 6.02
N SER A 124 -0.73 1.33 7.06
CA SER A 124 0.29 0.27 7.08
C SER A 124 -0.36 -1.11 6.87
N GLY A 125 -1.48 -1.36 7.54
CA GLY A 125 -2.28 -2.56 7.39
C GLY A 125 -3.19 -2.47 6.18
N VAL A 126 -4.13 -1.53 6.22
CA VAL A 126 -5.24 -1.41 5.27
C VAL A 126 -4.76 -1.26 3.83
N VAL A 127 -3.69 -0.48 3.58
CA VAL A 127 -3.16 -0.25 2.23
C VAL A 127 -2.01 -1.20 1.94
N HIS A 128 -0.93 -1.14 2.75
CA HIS A 128 0.33 -1.79 2.42
C HIS A 128 0.33 -3.29 2.69
N VAL A 129 -0.20 -3.78 3.82
CA VAL A 129 -0.34 -5.22 4.06
C VAL A 129 -1.36 -5.81 3.09
N THR A 130 -2.50 -5.17 2.84
CA THR A 130 -3.48 -5.65 1.83
C THR A 130 -2.85 -5.80 0.45
N GLY A 131 -2.15 -4.76 -0.02
CA GLY A 131 -1.47 -4.76 -1.31
C GLY A 131 -0.34 -5.79 -1.35
N GLY A 132 0.49 -5.85 -0.31
CA GLY A 132 1.62 -6.76 -0.19
C GLY A 132 1.22 -8.23 -0.09
N ALA A 133 0.19 -8.56 0.70
CA ALA A 133 -0.36 -9.91 0.80
C ALA A 133 -0.99 -10.36 -0.52
N THR A 134 -1.74 -9.46 -1.17
CA THR A 134 -2.29 -9.73 -2.51
C THR A 134 -1.17 -9.97 -3.52
N ALA A 135 -0.11 -9.14 -3.49
CA ALA A 135 1.04 -9.28 -4.37
C ALA A 135 1.80 -10.60 -4.14
N LEU A 136 1.95 -11.01 -2.87
CA LEU A 136 2.56 -12.29 -2.51
C LEU A 136 1.75 -13.47 -3.07
N LEU A 137 0.44 -13.52 -2.78
CA LEU A 137 -0.43 -14.59 -3.27
C LEU A 137 -0.47 -14.63 -4.80
N ALA A 138 -0.61 -13.47 -5.45
CA ALA A 138 -0.62 -13.37 -6.91
C ALA A 138 0.70 -13.85 -7.51
N THR A 139 1.83 -13.54 -6.88
CA THR A 139 3.16 -14.01 -7.31
C THR A 139 3.33 -15.51 -7.15
N ILE A 140 2.83 -16.10 -6.05
CA ILE A 140 2.84 -17.55 -5.83
C ILE A 140 2.01 -18.26 -6.91
N ILE A 141 0.80 -17.77 -7.19
CA ILE A 141 -0.10 -18.35 -8.21
C ILE A 141 0.50 -18.23 -9.61
N LEU A 142 1.05 -17.06 -9.95
CA LEU A 142 1.64 -16.80 -11.27
C LEU A 142 2.96 -17.56 -11.48
N GLY A 143 3.68 -17.87 -10.40
CA GLY A 143 4.98 -18.51 -10.43
C GLY A 143 6.13 -17.55 -10.79
N PRO A 144 7.37 -18.05 -10.78
CA PRO A 144 8.56 -17.26 -11.03
C PRO A 144 8.73 -16.86 -12.51
N ARG A 145 9.59 -15.86 -12.75
CA ARG A 145 10.03 -15.52 -14.10
C ARG A 145 10.85 -16.68 -14.69
N ARG A 146 10.60 -16.99 -15.97
CA ARG A 146 11.40 -17.99 -16.70
C ARG A 146 12.87 -17.61 -16.68
N GLY A 147 13.75 -18.57 -16.40
CA GLY A 147 15.18 -18.33 -16.28
C GLY A 147 15.64 -17.74 -14.95
N ARG A 148 14.75 -17.47 -13.96
CA ARG A 148 15.15 -16.97 -12.64
C ARG A 148 15.73 -18.05 -11.75
N PHE A 149 15.03 -19.19 -11.66
CA PHE A 149 15.35 -20.28 -10.74
C PHE A 149 15.53 -21.63 -11.44
N TYR A 150 15.10 -21.74 -12.70
CA TYR A 150 15.16 -22.96 -13.49
C TYR A 150 15.77 -22.66 -14.85
N ASP A 151 16.51 -23.61 -15.40
CA ASP A 151 17.05 -23.54 -16.76
C ASP A 151 15.98 -23.78 -17.84
N ALA A 152 16.41 -23.94 -19.10
CA ALA A 152 15.49 -24.17 -20.23
C ALA A 152 14.86 -25.58 -20.22
N GLN A 153 15.49 -26.52 -19.52
CA GLN A 153 15.08 -27.92 -19.36
C GLN A 153 14.13 -28.09 -18.16
N GLY A 154 14.10 -27.09 -17.27
CA GLY A 154 13.27 -27.07 -16.07
C GLY A 154 14.02 -27.46 -14.79
N ASP A 155 15.33 -27.66 -14.88
CA ASP A 155 16.16 -28.05 -13.75
C ASP A 155 16.51 -26.84 -12.88
N PRO A 156 16.53 -26.96 -11.53
CA PRO A 156 16.88 -25.86 -10.64
C PRO A 156 18.31 -25.36 -10.87
N LEU A 157 18.46 -24.03 -10.92
CA LEU A 157 19.77 -23.38 -10.96
C LEU A 157 20.43 -23.39 -9.58
N GLU A 158 21.75 -23.62 -9.52
CA GLU A 158 22.54 -23.53 -8.29
C GLU A 158 22.46 -22.14 -7.64
N THR A 159 22.46 -21.09 -8.48
CA THR A 159 22.24 -19.71 -8.05
C THR A 159 21.15 -19.04 -8.89
N PRO A 160 20.19 -18.32 -8.26
CA PRO A 160 19.16 -17.62 -9.01
C PRO A 160 19.74 -16.53 -9.93
N ASN A 161 19.39 -16.57 -11.22
CA ASN A 161 19.90 -15.62 -12.20
C ASN A 161 19.34 -14.20 -11.97
N PRO A 162 20.18 -13.16 -11.76
CA PRO A 162 19.70 -11.80 -11.52
C PRO A 162 18.99 -11.18 -12.73
N PHE A 163 17.91 -10.44 -12.47
CA PHE A 163 17.28 -9.54 -13.45
C PHE A 163 17.56 -8.10 -13.00
N PRO A 164 18.65 -7.47 -13.47
CA PRO A 164 18.98 -6.11 -13.09
C PRO A 164 17.89 -5.15 -13.56
N GLY A 165 17.61 -4.13 -12.74
CA GLY A 165 16.66 -3.08 -13.12
C GLY A 165 17.13 -2.31 -14.34
N HIS A 166 16.21 -1.98 -15.25
CA HIS A 166 16.53 -1.30 -16.51
C HIS A 166 17.15 0.10 -16.32
N SER A 167 16.81 0.79 -15.22
CA SER A 167 17.39 2.11 -14.89
C SER A 167 17.34 2.36 -13.39
N VAL A 168 18.50 2.60 -12.79
CA VAL A 168 18.61 2.99 -11.37
C VAL A 168 18.14 4.44 -11.18
N ALA A 169 18.40 5.31 -12.17
CA ALA A 169 17.96 6.70 -12.11
C ALA A 169 16.42 6.83 -12.07
N LEU A 170 15.69 6.02 -12.85
CA LEU A 170 14.23 6.01 -12.82
C LEU A 170 13.68 5.42 -11.51
N GLN A 171 14.36 4.43 -10.92
CA GLN A 171 14.00 3.90 -9.59
C GLN A 171 14.18 4.97 -8.50
N LEU A 172 15.27 5.74 -8.56
CA LEU A 172 15.52 6.84 -7.64
C LEU A 172 14.47 7.95 -7.79
N LEU A 173 14.16 8.35 -9.03
CA LEU A 173 13.10 9.32 -9.29
C LEU A 173 11.76 8.84 -8.73
N GLY A 174 11.39 7.58 -8.99
CA GLY A 174 10.17 6.99 -8.43
C GLY A 174 10.16 6.98 -6.90
N THR A 175 11.27 6.63 -6.27
CA THR A 175 11.42 6.64 -4.80
C THR A 175 11.21 8.05 -4.23
N MET A 176 11.77 9.08 -4.87
CA MET A 176 11.63 10.46 -4.44
C MET A 176 10.20 10.99 -4.64
N ILE A 177 9.54 10.61 -5.74
CA ILE A 177 8.11 10.93 -5.97
C ILE A 177 7.24 10.27 -4.91
N LEU A 178 7.50 9.00 -4.57
CA LEU A 178 6.77 8.30 -3.51
C LEU A 178 6.97 8.96 -2.16
N TRP A 179 8.22 9.26 -1.78
CA TRP A 179 8.51 9.94 -0.52
C TRP A 179 7.80 11.29 -0.45
N PHE A 180 7.86 12.10 -1.51
CA PHE A 180 7.11 13.35 -1.57
C PHE A 180 5.60 13.13 -1.41
N GLY A 181 5.03 12.16 -2.12
CA GLY A 181 3.61 11.81 -2.04
C GLY A 181 3.18 11.34 -0.64
N TRP A 182 4.09 10.71 0.11
CA TRP A 182 3.84 10.24 1.48
C TRP A 182 3.52 11.38 2.47
N PHE A 183 3.93 12.61 2.18
CA PHE A 183 3.53 13.79 2.96
C PHE A 183 2.08 14.23 2.72
N GLY A 184 1.46 13.80 1.60
CA GLY A 184 0.00 13.88 1.43
C GLY A 184 -0.71 12.70 2.09
N PHE A 185 -0.07 11.53 2.11
CA PHE A 185 -0.62 10.27 2.63
C PHE A 185 -0.77 10.28 4.15
N ASN A 186 0.34 10.48 4.88
CA ASN A 186 0.35 10.38 6.34
C ASN A 186 -0.27 11.62 7.00
N PRO A 187 0.29 12.84 6.84
CA PRO A 187 -0.34 14.06 7.38
C PRO A 187 -1.79 14.27 6.95
N GLY A 188 -2.14 13.93 5.71
CA GLY A 188 -3.51 14.07 5.19
C GLY A 188 -4.51 13.17 5.92
N SER A 189 -4.07 12.06 6.51
CA SER A 189 -4.91 11.14 7.29
C SER A 189 -5.36 11.71 8.64
N ALA A 190 -4.87 12.89 9.02
CA ALA A 190 -5.50 13.68 10.09
C ALA A 190 -6.89 14.24 9.68
N LEU A 191 -7.25 14.17 8.39
CA LEU A 191 -8.51 14.53 7.73
C LEU A 191 -8.94 16.00 7.86
N ILE A 192 -9.15 16.51 9.08
CA ILE A 192 -9.73 17.84 9.32
C ILE A 192 -8.76 18.69 10.15
N LEU A 193 -7.93 19.48 9.48
CA LEU A 193 -6.92 20.35 10.11
C LEU A 193 -7.50 21.53 10.92
N GLY A 194 -8.81 21.81 10.81
CA GLY A 194 -9.50 22.96 11.41
C GLY A 194 -10.13 22.73 12.79
N ILE A 195 -9.96 21.55 13.37
CA ILE A 195 -10.44 21.21 14.74
C ILE A 195 -9.23 21.19 15.67
N ASP A 196 -9.41 21.64 16.92
CA ASP A 196 -8.35 21.72 17.92
C ASP A 196 -7.52 20.41 18.00
N LYS A 197 -6.20 20.54 17.84
CA LYS A 197 -5.14 19.51 17.80
C LYS A 197 -4.95 18.72 16.50
N ALA A 198 -5.87 18.72 15.54
CA ALA A 198 -5.68 17.94 14.29
C ALA A 198 -4.50 18.47 13.44
N GLY A 199 -4.27 19.79 13.45
CA GLY A 199 -3.09 20.39 12.82
C GLY A 199 -1.77 19.96 13.47
N GLU A 200 -1.75 19.76 14.78
CA GLU A 200 -0.57 19.25 15.51
C GLU A 200 -0.31 17.78 15.17
N VAL A 201 -1.36 16.95 15.11
CA VAL A 201 -1.26 15.54 14.68
C VAL A 201 -0.68 15.45 13.27
N ALA A 202 -1.19 16.26 12.33
CA ALA A 202 -0.66 16.29 10.96
C ALA A 202 0.81 16.73 10.90
N ALA A 203 1.20 17.71 11.72
CA ALA A 203 2.58 18.17 11.81
C ALA A 203 3.52 17.08 12.36
N VAL A 204 3.10 16.39 13.43
CA VAL A 204 3.84 15.25 13.98
C VAL A 204 3.95 14.12 12.96
N ALA A 205 2.85 13.78 12.27
CA ALA A 205 2.85 12.77 11.21
C ALA A 205 3.83 13.14 10.07
N ALA A 206 3.93 14.41 9.70
CA ALA A 206 4.85 14.87 8.66
C ALA A 206 6.32 14.68 9.09
N VAL A 207 6.65 15.09 10.31
CA VAL A 207 8.00 14.93 10.88
C VAL A 207 8.36 13.45 11.01
N SER A 208 7.46 12.62 11.56
CA SER A 208 7.66 11.17 11.68
C SER A 208 7.85 10.50 10.33
N THR A 209 7.11 10.93 9.30
CA THR A 209 7.25 10.43 7.93
C THR A 209 8.64 10.73 7.36
N ALA A 210 9.12 11.98 7.51
CA ALA A 210 10.45 12.36 7.06
C ALA A 210 11.56 11.59 7.79
N LEU A 211 11.46 11.51 9.13
CA LEU A 211 12.46 10.84 9.95
C LEU A 211 12.49 9.33 9.71
N SER A 212 11.34 8.68 9.57
CA SER A 212 11.29 7.23 9.32
C SER A 212 11.83 6.86 7.94
N GLY A 213 11.48 7.61 6.88
CA GLY A 213 12.05 7.39 5.55
C GLY A 213 13.57 7.60 5.53
N ALA A 214 14.07 8.60 6.26
CA ALA A 214 15.51 8.86 6.38
C ALA A 214 16.23 7.76 7.18
N ALA A 215 15.71 7.41 8.35
CA ALA A 215 16.27 6.36 9.21
C ALA A 215 16.25 5.00 8.49
N GLY A 216 15.14 4.63 7.85
CA GLY A 216 15.03 3.39 7.09
C GLY A 216 16.06 3.27 5.97
N GLY A 217 16.29 4.36 5.22
CA GLY A 217 17.28 4.39 4.14
C GLY A 217 18.72 4.27 4.66
N ILE A 218 19.05 5.00 5.72
CA ILE A 218 20.35 4.95 6.38
C ILE A 218 20.59 3.55 6.96
N THR A 219 19.65 3.01 7.73
CA THR A 219 19.77 1.68 8.35
C THR A 219 19.95 0.61 7.29
N ALA A 220 19.12 0.57 6.23
CA ALA A 220 19.27 -0.45 5.20
C ALA A 220 20.60 -0.35 4.44
N LEU A 221 21.08 0.88 4.16
CA LEU A 221 22.38 1.10 3.51
C LEU A 221 23.52 0.56 4.37
N PHE A 222 23.57 0.93 5.66
CA PHE A 222 24.66 0.52 6.55
C PHE A 222 24.58 -0.95 6.95
N THR A 223 23.38 -1.51 7.11
CA THR A 223 23.20 -2.96 7.29
C THR A 223 23.69 -3.72 6.06
N ASN A 224 23.36 -3.27 4.84
CA ASN A 224 23.86 -3.91 3.63
C ASN A 224 25.39 -3.80 3.52
N LEU A 225 25.95 -2.61 3.75
CA LEU A 225 27.39 -2.38 3.76
C LEU A 225 28.11 -3.35 4.71
N TYR A 226 27.63 -3.43 5.95
CA TYR A 226 28.20 -4.32 6.97
C TYR A 226 28.15 -5.79 6.54
N LEU A 227 27.01 -6.26 6.02
CA LEU A 227 26.87 -7.65 5.59
C LEU A 227 27.80 -7.97 4.40
N VAL A 228 27.84 -7.09 3.40
CA VAL A 228 28.68 -7.30 2.20
C VAL A 228 30.17 -7.32 2.59
N GLU A 229 30.62 -6.38 3.41
CA GLU A 229 32.00 -6.36 3.91
C GLU A 229 32.34 -7.66 4.67
N ARG A 230 31.42 -8.18 5.50
CA ARG A 230 31.67 -9.40 6.29
C ARG A 230 31.72 -10.68 5.46
N PHE A 231 30.93 -10.76 4.38
CA PHE A 231 30.89 -11.95 3.53
C PHE A 231 31.89 -11.92 2.37
N THR A 232 32.23 -10.74 1.86
CA THR A 232 33.07 -10.60 0.66
C THR A 232 34.44 -9.97 0.95
N GLY A 233 34.59 -9.26 2.07
CA GLY A 233 35.78 -8.45 2.37
C GLY A 233 35.82 -7.10 1.65
N GLU A 234 34.85 -6.81 0.77
CA GLU A 234 34.84 -5.60 -0.06
C GLU A 234 33.63 -4.72 0.30
N PRO A 235 33.82 -3.54 0.91
CA PRO A 235 32.70 -2.64 1.24
C PRO A 235 32.08 -2.04 -0.03
N TYR A 236 30.75 -2.07 -0.12
CA TYR A 236 29.99 -1.50 -1.23
C TYR A 236 28.74 -0.75 -0.75
N PHE A 237 28.60 0.51 -1.18
CA PHE A 237 27.42 1.32 -0.89
C PHE A 237 26.33 1.11 -1.94
N SER A 238 25.25 0.43 -1.56
CA SER A 238 24.14 0.14 -2.46
C SER A 238 23.02 1.17 -2.36
N ILE A 239 22.87 2.01 -3.40
CA ILE A 239 21.72 2.93 -3.51
C ILE A 239 20.38 2.16 -3.56
N LEU A 240 20.36 0.94 -4.11
CA LEU A 240 19.15 0.12 -4.17
C LEU A 240 18.65 -0.24 -2.76
N HIS A 241 19.56 -0.61 -1.85
CA HIS A 241 19.21 -0.90 -0.47
C HIS A 241 18.78 0.35 0.29
N ALA A 242 19.42 1.50 0.05
CA ALA A 242 18.99 2.77 0.62
C ALA A 242 17.56 3.14 0.18
N MET A 243 17.23 3.03 -1.11
CA MET A 243 15.88 3.30 -1.61
C MET A 243 14.83 2.36 -1.00
N ASN A 244 15.09 1.05 -0.99
CA ASN A 244 14.19 0.07 -0.37
C ASN A 244 14.02 0.30 1.13
N GLY A 245 15.10 0.67 1.83
CA GLY A 245 15.06 1.04 3.23
C GLY A 245 14.19 2.26 3.49
N SER A 246 14.33 3.30 2.67
CA SER A 246 13.49 4.50 2.78
C SER A 246 12.01 4.19 2.56
N LEU A 247 11.66 3.43 1.52
CA LEU A 247 10.28 3.00 1.30
C LEU A 247 9.76 2.11 2.43
N SER A 248 10.58 1.22 2.99
CA SER A 248 10.20 0.37 4.13
C SER A 248 9.92 1.20 5.39
N GLY A 249 10.75 2.22 5.67
CA GLY A 249 10.52 3.15 6.76
C GLY A 249 9.24 3.98 6.59
N LEU A 250 8.97 4.44 5.36
CA LEU A 250 7.73 5.14 5.03
C LEU A 250 6.51 4.25 5.25
N VAL A 251 6.53 3.01 4.75
CA VAL A 251 5.46 2.03 5.00
C VAL A 251 5.28 1.77 6.50
N ALA A 252 6.36 1.57 7.26
CA ALA A 252 6.27 1.24 8.68
C ALA A 252 5.65 2.35 9.55
N VAL A 253 5.91 3.63 9.23
CA VAL A 253 5.39 4.78 10.01
C VAL A 253 3.98 5.21 9.59
N THR A 254 3.34 4.45 8.72
CA THR A 254 2.00 4.75 8.18
C THR A 254 0.88 4.28 9.16
N CYS A 255 1.21 3.59 10.26
CA CYS A 255 0.25 3.12 11.28
C CYS A 255 0.14 4.06 12.47
#